data_AF-W4V297-F1
#
_entry.id   AF-W4V297-F1
#
_cell.length_a   1.000
_cell.length_b   1.000
_cell.length_c   1.000
_cell.angle_alpha   90.00
_cell.angle_beta   90.00
_cell.angle_gamma   90.00
#
_symmetry.space_group_name_H-M   'P 1'
#
loop_
_entity.id
_entity.type
_entity.pdbx_description
1 polymer ?
#
loop_
_entity_poly.entity_id
_entity_poly.type
_entity_poly.pdbx_seq_one_letter_code
_entity_poly.pdbx_strand_id
1 'polypeptide(L)' 'MIKAITENLANIIISAILICLAVLAVLKIRKDKKKGSCSCGCSGCPESQICHKD' A
#
# COMPACT_ATOMS: atom_id res chain seq x y z
N MET A 1 -26.04 27.12 9.19
CA MET A 1 -25.16 26.06 9.72
C MET A 1 -24.95 24.87 8.76
N ILE A 2 -25.88 24.51 7.87
CA ILE A 2 -25.64 23.43 6.87
C ILE A 2 -24.78 23.89 5.67
N LYS A 3 -24.77 25.20 5.35
CA LYS A 3 -23.96 25.77 4.26
C LYS A 3 -22.46 25.46 4.35
N ALA A 4 -21.86 25.48 5.55
CA ALA A 4 -20.42 25.22 5.69
C ALA A 4 -20.01 23.82 5.20
N ILE A 5 -20.92 22.85 5.30
CA ILE A 5 -20.73 21.50 4.78
C ILE A 5 -20.91 21.56 3.25
N THR A 6 -22.00 22.15 2.74
CA THR A 6 -22.31 22.25 1.30
C THR A 6 -21.27 23.01 0.47
N GLU A 7 -20.67 24.09 0.97
CA GLU A 7 -19.62 24.84 0.26
C GLU A 7 -18.30 24.06 0.18
N ASN A 8 -18.01 23.26 1.21
CA ASN A 8 -16.78 22.48 1.31
C ASN A 8 -16.99 21.00 1.01
N LEU A 9 -18.15 20.61 0.47
CA LEU A 9 -18.50 19.23 0.11
C LEU A 9 -17.48 18.69 -0.90
N ALA A 10 -17.08 19.51 -1.87
CA ALA A 10 -16.01 19.18 -2.81
C ALA A 10 -14.68 18.91 -2.08
N ASN A 11 -14.31 19.76 -1.13
CA ASN A 11 -13.08 19.62 -0.36
C ASN A 11 -13.08 18.33 0.49
N ILE A 12 -14.21 18.00 1.12
CA ILE A 12 -14.39 16.77 1.88
C ILE A 12 -14.21 15.55 0.97
N ILE A 13 -14.87 15.54 -0.20
CA ILE A 13 -14.77 14.43 -1.16
C ILE A 13 -13.33 14.27 -1.65
N ILE A 14 -12.65 15.35 -2.03
CA ILE A 14 -11.25 15.31 -2.49
C ILE A 14 -10.34 14.77 -1.39
N SER A 15 -10.50 15.24 -0.15
CA SER A 15 -9.70 14.78 0.99
C SER A 15 -9.94 13.28 1.27
N ALA A 16 -11.18 12.81 1.18
CA ALA A 16 -11.51 11.40 1.38
C ALA A 16 -10.88 10.50 0.32
N ILE A 17 -10.88 10.94 -0.95
CA ILE A 17 -10.23 10.21 -2.05
C ILE A 17 -8.72 10.14 -1.82
N LEU A 18 -8.08 11.26 -1.47
CA LEU A 18 -6.64 11.30 -1.19
C LEU A 18 -6.24 10.36 -0.05
N ILE A 19 -6.99 10.38 1.06
CA ILE A 19 -6.76 9.48 2.19
C ILE A 19 -6.93 8.02 1.76
N CYS A 20 -7.98 7.72 0.99
CA CYS A 20 -8.24 6.36 0.49
C CYS A 20 -7.07 5.85 -0.35
N LEU A 21 -6.58 6.65 -1.31
CA LEU A 21 -5.43 6.30 -2.14
C LEU A 21 -4.16 6.10 -1.32
N ALA A 22 -3.89 6.97 -0.34
CA ALA A 22 -2.74 6.84 0.55
C ALA A 22 -2.79 5.54 1.38
N VAL A 23 -3.96 5.22 1.96
CA VAL A 23 -4.16 3.97 2.71
C VAL A 23 -3.96 2.76 1.81
N LEU A 24 -4.52 2.76 0.60
CA LEU A 24 -4.33 1.68 -0.36
C LEU A 24 -2.86 1.49 -0.74
N ALA A 25 -2.12 2.57 -0.95
CA ALA A 25 -0.68 2.52 -1.24
C ALA A 25 0.10 1.89 -0.07
N VAL A 26 -0.16 2.32 1.17
CA VAL A 26 0.49 1.75 2.37
C VAL A 26 0.13 0.27 2.53
N LEU A 27 -1.14 -0.11 2.33
CA LEU A 27 -1.56 -1.50 2.38
C LEU A 27 -0.87 -2.34 1.31
N LYS A 28 -0.72 -1.81 0.09
CA LYS A 28 0.01 -2.46 -1.00
C LYS A 28 1.45 -2.71 -0.60
N ILE A 29 2.16 -1.68 -0.12
CA ILE A 29 3.54 -1.80 0.36
C ILE A 29 3.66 -2.83 1.50
N ARG A 30 2.71 -2.85 2.45
CA ARG A 30 2.72 -3.83 3.55
C ARG A 30 2.47 -5.26 3.04
N LYS A 31 1.57 -5.44 2.07
CA LYS A 31 1.30 -6.74 1.45
C LYS A 31 2.50 -7.22 0.61
N ASP A 32 3.12 -6.32 -0.15
CA ASP A 32 4.32 -6.62 -0.94
C ASP A 32 5.51 -6.97 -0.04
N LYS A 33 5.69 -6.26 1.09
CA LYS A 33 6.68 -6.64 2.11
C LYS A 33 6.40 -8.02 2.71
N LYS A 34 5.13 -8.35 2.98
CA LYS A 34 4.76 -9.68 3.49
C LYS A 34 4.97 -10.80 2.45
N LYS A 35 4.94 -10.46 1.16
CA LYS A 35 5.20 -11.42 0.08
C LYS A 35 6.69 -11.78 -0.07
N GLY A 36 7.57 -11.14 0.71
CA GLY A 36 9.00 -11.40 0.71
C GLY A 36 9.69 -10.63 -0.41
N SER A 37 10.58 -9.70 -0.04
CA SER A 37 11.45 -9.02 -0.99
C SER A 37 12.64 -9.92 -1.33
N CYS A 38 12.43 -10.89 -2.21
CA CYS A 38 13.51 -11.40 -3.03
C CYS A 38 13.23 -10.93 -4.46
N SER A 39 14.07 -10.04 -4.98
CA SER A 39 14.01 -9.61 -6.39
C SER A 39 14.27 -10.78 -7.35
N CYS A 40 14.81 -11.89 -6.83
CA CYS A 40 14.97 -13.15 -7.52
C CYS A 40 13.75 -13.99 -7.17
N GLY A 41 12.90 -14.32 -8.14
CA GLY A 41 11.79 -15.25 -7.92
C GLY A 41 12.32 -16.54 -7.26
N CYS A 42 11.98 -16.79 -5.99
CA CYS A 42 12.55 -17.89 -5.21
C CYS A 42 12.23 -19.30 -5.77
N SER A 43 11.38 -19.39 -6.80
CA SER A 43 11.20 -20.60 -7.60
C SER A 43 12.42 -20.95 -8.48
N GLY A 44 13.43 -20.07 -8.59
CA GLY A 44 14.68 -20.30 -9.32
C GLY A 44 15.87 -19.47 -8.84
N CYS A 45 15.88 -19.03 -7.58
CA CYS A 45 16.97 -18.21 -7.04
C CYS A 45 18.21 -19.09 -6.75
N PRO A 46 19.38 -18.83 -7.38
CA PRO A 46 20.59 -19.63 -7.18
C PRO A 46 21.15 -19.52 -5.75
N GLU A 47 20.83 -18.43 -5.04
CA GLU A 47 21.19 -18.25 -3.62
C GLU A 47 20.14 -18.79 -2.63
N SER A 48 19.15 -19.57 -3.10
CA SER A 48 18.14 -20.21 -2.23
C SER A 48 18.76 -21.09 -1.13
N GLN A 49 19.93 -21.69 -1.38
CA GLN A 49 20.67 -22.49 -0.40
C GLN A 49 21.19 -21.68 0.80
N ILE A 50 21.37 -20.36 0.67
CA ILE A 50 21.86 -19.49 1.75
C ILE A 50 20.69 -18.87 2.52
N CYS A 51 19.60 -18.50 1.82
CA CYS A 51 18.45 -17.85 2.43
C CYS A 51 17.55 -18.80 3.26
N HIS A 52 17.61 -20.11 3.02
CA HIS A 52 16.92 -21.14 3.81
C HIS A 52 17.93 -22.08 4.47
N LYS A 53 18.94 -21.50 5.15
CA LYS A 53 19.74 -22.25 6.12
C LYS A 53 18.94 -22.29 7.42
N ASP A 54 18.51 -23.51 7.81
CA ASP A 54 17.90 -23.85 9.11
C ASP A 54 18.36 -22.95 10.27
#